data_AF-A0A746AQ43-F1
#
_entry.id   AF-A0A746AQ43-F1
#
_cell.length_a   1.000
_cell.length_b   1.000
_cell.length_c   1.000
_cell.angle_alpha   90.00
_cell.angle_beta   90.00
_cell.angle_gamma   90.00
#
_symmetry.space_group_name_H-M   'P 1'
#
loop_
_entity.id
_entity.type
_entity.pdbx_description
1 polymer ?
#
loop_
_entity_poly.entity_id
_entity_poly.type
_entity_poly.pdbx_seq_one_letter_code
_entity_poly.pdbx_strand_id
1 'polypeptide(L)'
;MSQYSIQQSLGNASGVAVSPINADATLSTGVVLNSSLWAGIGVFARGKPFTVLAVTESNYEDVLGEPLKPSSGSQFEPIRHVYEAIQQTSGYVVRAVPDDAKFPIIMFDESGEPAYSALPYGSEIELDSGEAFAIYVDDGDPCISPTRELTIETATADSAGNERFLLKLTQTTSLGVVTTLETHTVSLAEEAKDDMGRLCYLPTALEARSKYLRAVVNEELISTAKVTNKKSLAFTGGTNGDQSNISTAAYLRAVKVLNNAPYMYTAVLGLGCYDNAAITALGNICSDRLIDGFFDVKPTLTYTEAISAVEDTGLLGTDYVSCAVYHFPFSCKDKWTQSRVVFGLSGAAYAAKARGVKKNSDVGGWHYSPAGEERAVIARASLQPLYPEDTPDEEAMVKGRLNKVSVGTSGQMIIDDAL
;
A
#
# COMPACT_ATOMS: atom_id res chain seq x y z
N MET A 1 8.15 -42.29 15.93
CA MET A 1 8.41 -40.98 16.54
C MET A 1 9.01 -40.10 15.44
N SER A 2 8.22 -39.19 14.87
CA SER A 2 8.59 -38.39 13.70
C SER A 2 9.47 -37.20 14.12
N GLN A 3 10.67 -37.12 13.56
CA GLN A 3 11.65 -36.04 13.75
C GLN A 3 11.49 -34.90 12.72
N TYR A 4 10.26 -34.52 12.38
CA TYR A 4 10.00 -33.36 11.53
C TYR A 4 9.45 -32.21 12.38
N SER A 5 10.29 -31.64 13.26
CA SER A 5 10.04 -30.30 13.78
C SER A 5 10.71 -29.31 12.85
N ILE A 6 9.97 -28.31 12.38
CA ILE A 6 10.54 -27.13 11.71
C ILE A 6 11.60 -26.55 12.65
N GLN A 7 12.88 -26.67 12.27
CA GLN A 7 13.97 -26.03 13.02
C GLN A 7 13.93 -24.53 12.70
N GLN A 8 13.25 -23.77 13.54
CA GLN A 8 13.35 -22.32 13.59
C GLN A 8 14.09 -21.93 14.87
N SER A 9 15.13 -21.11 14.72
CA SER A 9 15.84 -20.51 15.84
C SER A 9 14.94 -19.47 16.52
N LEU A 10 14.36 -19.81 17.67
CA LEU A 10 13.62 -18.85 18.50
C LEU A 10 14.59 -17.83 19.09
N GLY A 11 14.49 -16.57 18.66
CA GLY A 11 15.24 -15.45 19.24
C GLY A 11 14.67 -15.04 20.61
N ASN A 12 15.53 -14.74 21.57
CA ASN A 12 15.15 -14.34 22.94
C ASN A 12 14.67 -12.87 23.07
N ALA A 13 14.29 -12.21 21.97
CA ALA A 13 13.97 -10.78 21.97
C ALA A 13 12.48 -10.53 22.33
N SER A 14 12.24 -9.87 23.47
CA SER A 14 10.94 -9.50 24.05
C SER A 14 10.05 -8.55 23.19
N GLY A 15 10.47 -8.20 21.97
CA GLY A 15 9.81 -7.17 21.14
C GLY A 15 9.05 -7.66 19.92
N VAL A 16 9.21 -8.94 19.53
CA VAL A 16 8.49 -9.50 18.38
C VAL A 16 7.18 -10.10 18.89
N ALA A 17 6.06 -9.47 18.54
CA ALA A 17 4.74 -10.06 18.74
C ALA A 17 4.61 -11.26 17.80
N VAL A 18 4.98 -12.44 18.29
CA VAL A 18 4.68 -13.71 17.63
C VAL A 18 3.15 -13.82 17.55
N SER A 19 2.60 -14.00 16.35
CA SER A 19 1.18 -14.30 16.23
C SER A 19 0.90 -15.55 17.05
N PRO A 20 -0.06 -15.52 18.00
CA PRO A 20 -0.30 -16.69 18.84
C PRO A 20 -0.58 -17.89 17.94
N ILE A 21 0.19 -18.96 18.09
CA ILE A 21 -0.12 -20.28 17.55
C ILE A 21 -1.33 -20.77 18.35
N ASN A 22 -2.52 -20.26 18.02
CA ASN A 22 -3.71 -20.52 18.79
C ASN A 22 -4.27 -21.88 18.36
N ALA A 23 -3.79 -22.93 19.02
CA ALA A 23 -4.41 -24.26 18.91
C ALA A 23 -5.80 -24.30 19.58
N ASP A 24 -6.16 -23.36 20.46
CA ASP A 24 -7.49 -23.34 21.10
C ASP A 24 -8.60 -22.93 20.13
N ALA A 25 -8.27 -22.24 19.03
CA ALA A 25 -9.20 -22.02 17.92
C ALA A 25 -9.66 -23.34 17.27
N THR A 26 -8.93 -24.46 17.49
CA THR A 26 -9.39 -25.79 17.06
C THR A 26 -10.60 -26.32 17.84
N LEU A 27 -10.98 -25.65 18.93
CA LEU A 27 -12.06 -26.06 19.83
C LEU A 27 -13.25 -25.09 19.87
N SER A 28 -13.16 -23.91 19.25
CA SER A 28 -14.23 -22.91 19.29
C SER A 28 -14.65 -22.43 17.91
N THR A 29 -15.83 -22.86 17.45
CA THR A 29 -16.52 -22.32 16.28
C THR A 29 -17.04 -20.91 16.60
N GLY A 30 -16.38 -19.88 16.06
CA GLY A 30 -16.72 -18.48 16.31
C GLY A 30 -16.63 -17.62 15.04
N VAL A 31 -17.70 -16.87 14.76
CA VAL A 31 -18.08 -16.23 13.47
C VAL A 31 -17.15 -15.10 12.98
N VAL A 32 -15.95 -14.90 13.55
CA VAL A 32 -15.02 -13.81 13.14
C VAL A 32 -13.54 -14.24 13.06
N LEU A 33 -13.21 -15.52 13.24
CA LEU A 33 -11.81 -15.99 13.34
C LEU A 33 -11.15 -16.38 12.00
N ASN A 34 -11.87 -16.36 10.87
CA ASN A 34 -11.43 -16.93 9.58
C ASN A 34 -11.04 -15.93 8.49
N SER A 35 -10.51 -14.76 8.85
CA SER A 35 -9.89 -13.87 7.85
C SER A 35 -8.39 -13.82 8.06
N SER A 36 -7.66 -14.62 7.28
CA SER A 36 -6.24 -14.35 7.04
C SER A 36 -6.10 -12.89 6.61
N LEU A 37 -5.17 -12.15 7.22
CA LEU A 37 -4.82 -10.80 6.77
C LEU A 37 -3.44 -10.86 6.14
N TRP A 38 -3.21 -10.02 5.14
CA TRP A 38 -1.93 -9.92 4.46
C TRP A 38 -1.35 -8.53 4.59
N ALA A 39 -0.04 -8.42 4.43
CA ALA A 39 0.65 -7.15 4.45
C ALA A 39 1.75 -7.09 3.39
N GLY A 40 2.15 -5.91 2.96
CA GLY A 40 3.22 -5.76 1.97
C GLY A 40 3.67 -4.32 1.79
N ILE A 41 4.66 -4.15 0.92
CA ILE A 41 5.11 -2.83 0.48
C ILE A 41 4.91 -2.71 -1.02
N GLY A 42 4.74 -1.49 -1.52
CA GLY A 42 4.61 -1.29 -2.96
C GLY A 42 4.68 0.16 -3.36
N VAL A 43 4.71 0.37 -4.66
CA VAL A 43 4.63 1.67 -5.30
C VAL A 43 3.20 1.89 -5.79
N PHE A 44 2.62 3.02 -5.43
CA PHE A 44 1.21 3.35 -5.69
C PHE A 44 1.09 4.80 -6.16
N ALA A 45 0.00 5.15 -6.83
CA ALA A 45 -0.23 6.51 -7.32
C ALA A 45 -0.61 7.49 -6.21
N ARG A 46 -1.27 6.97 -5.15
CA ARG A 46 -1.70 7.69 -3.95
C ARG A 46 -1.47 6.84 -2.70
N GLY A 47 -1.68 7.45 -1.54
CA GLY A 47 -1.55 6.85 -0.23
C GLY A 47 -0.39 7.52 0.48
N LYS A 48 -0.59 7.88 1.76
CA LYS A 48 0.43 8.57 2.55
C LYS A 48 1.72 7.73 2.60
N PRO A 49 2.84 8.20 2.03
CA PRO A 49 4.08 7.42 1.99
C PRO A 49 4.57 7.08 3.39
N PHE A 50 5.24 5.92 3.51
CA PHE A 50 5.85 5.47 4.77
C PHE A 50 4.88 5.43 5.96
N THR A 51 3.61 5.21 5.68
CA THR A 51 2.54 4.98 6.66
C THR A 51 1.82 3.69 6.28
N VAL A 52 1.30 2.97 7.28
CA VAL A 52 0.50 1.76 7.02
C VAL A 52 -0.90 2.15 6.58
N LEU A 53 -1.29 1.66 5.41
CA LEU A 53 -2.58 1.91 4.78
C LEU A 53 -3.42 0.64 4.80
N ALA A 54 -4.63 0.72 5.35
CA ALA A 54 -5.57 -0.40 5.35
C ALA A 54 -6.36 -0.44 4.03
N VAL A 55 -6.34 -1.59 3.37
CA VAL A 55 -7.00 -1.80 2.07
C VAL A 55 -7.97 -2.98 2.13
N THR A 56 -9.09 -2.79 1.44
CA THR A 56 -10.24 -3.67 1.34
C THR A 56 -10.74 -3.67 -0.09
N GLU A 57 -11.63 -4.60 -0.42
CA GLU A 57 -12.26 -4.64 -1.74
C GLU A 57 -12.95 -3.32 -2.11
N SER A 58 -13.57 -2.65 -1.14
CA SER A 58 -14.35 -1.44 -1.36
C SER A 58 -13.57 -0.13 -1.38
N ASN A 59 -12.29 -0.11 -0.95
CA ASN A 59 -11.56 1.16 -0.77
C ASN A 59 -10.16 1.20 -1.40
N TYR A 60 -9.65 0.11 -2.00
CA TYR A 60 -8.24 0.07 -2.41
C TYR A 60 -7.87 1.15 -3.45
N GLU A 61 -8.74 1.48 -4.41
CA GLU A 61 -8.50 2.56 -5.40
C GLU A 61 -8.66 3.95 -4.76
N ASP A 62 -9.53 4.10 -3.76
CA ASP A 62 -9.65 5.34 -3.00
C ASP A 62 -8.37 5.60 -2.18
N VAL A 63 -7.76 4.56 -1.62
CA VAL A 63 -6.55 4.68 -0.80
C VAL A 63 -5.27 4.76 -1.66
N LEU A 64 -5.14 3.91 -2.67
CA LEU A 64 -3.91 3.72 -3.44
C LEU A 64 -3.89 4.49 -4.77
N GLY A 65 -5.03 5.08 -5.15
CA GLY A 65 -5.19 5.84 -6.38
C GLY A 65 -5.38 4.95 -7.60
N GLU A 66 -5.48 5.59 -8.76
CA GLU A 66 -5.59 4.89 -10.03
C GLU A 66 -4.33 4.03 -10.29
N PRO A 67 -4.49 2.83 -10.88
CA PRO A 67 -3.37 1.98 -11.23
C PRO A 67 -2.33 2.67 -12.09
N LEU A 68 -1.06 2.52 -11.70
CA LEU A 68 0.05 2.94 -12.54
C LEU A 68 0.03 2.15 -13.86
N LYS A 69 0.28 2.88 -14.94
CA LYS A 69 0.38 2.31 -16.29
C LYS A 69 1.78 1.72 -16.45
N PRO A 70 1.95 0.63 -17.21
CA PRO A 70 3.28 0.08 -17.53
C PRO A 70 4.22 1.10 -18.21
N SER A 71 3.66 2.08 -18.92
CA SER A 71 4.43 3.19 -19.52
C SER A 71 5.04 4.15 -18.50
N SER A 72 4.57 4.13 -17.25
CA SER A 72 5.03 5.02 -16.18
C SER A 72 6.26 4.48 -15.43
N GLY A 73 6.68 3.24 -15.71
CA GLY A 73 7.85 2.62 -15.11
C GLY A 73 7.66 1.13 -14.83
N SER A 74 8.70 0.50 -14.29
CA SER A 74 8.71 -0.93 -13.94
C SER A 74 7.81 -1.29 -12.75
N GLN A 75 7.38 -0.31 -11.96
CA GLN A 75 6.68 -0.52 -10.68
C GLN A 75 5.15 -0.41 -10.79
N PHE A 76 4.57 -0.90 -11.89
CA PHE A 76 3.11 -0.86 -12.09
C PHE A 76 2.35 -2.04 -11.44
N GLU A 77 3.07 -3.09 -11.07
CA GLU A 77 2.51 -4.35 -10.60
C GLU A 77 1.76 -4.29 -9.25
N PRO A 78 2.20 -3.52 -8.22
CA PRO A 78 1.69 -3.67 -6.85
C PRO A 78 0.17 -3.68 -6.72
N ILE A 79 -0.54 -2.72 -7.33
CA ILE A 79 -2.00 -2.65 -7.24
C ILE A 79 -2.71 -3.86 -7.88
N ARG A 80 -2.05 -4.54 -8.83
CA ARG A 80 -2.56 -5.76 -9.47
C ARG A 80 -2.52 -6.94 -8.51
N HIS A 81 -1.44 -7.06 -7.74
CA HIS A 81 -1.31 -8.05 -6.68
C HIS A 81 -2.26 -7.73 -5.52
N VAL A 82 -2.37 -6.47 -5.12
CA VAL A 82 -3.36 -6.01 -4.12
C VAL A 82 -4.76 -6.41 -4.57
N TYR A 83 -5.14 -6.12 -5.83
CA TYR A 83 -6.44 -6.48 -6.38
C TYR A 83 -6.72 -7.99 -6.29
N GLU A 84 -5.74 -8.84 -6.57
CA GLU A 84 -5.89 -10.30 -6.45
C GLU A 84 -6.10 -10.73 -5.00
N ALA A 85 -5.35 -10.15 -4.06
CA ALA A 85 -5.41 -10.49 -2.63
C ALA A 85 -6.71 -10.02 -1.95
N ILE A 86 -7.14 -8.77 -2.21
CA ILE A 86 -8.35 -8.15 -1.64
C ILE A 86 -9.66 -8.84 -2.04
N GLN A 87 -9.67 -9.63 -3.14
CA GLN A 87 -10.83 -10.47 -3.46
C GLN A 87 -11.11 -11.52 -2.38
N GLN A 88 -10.12 -11.82 -1.53
CA GLN A 88 -10.27 -12.82 -0.48
C GLN A 88 -10.38 -12.17 0.89
N THR A 89 -9.48 -11.27 1.23
CA THR A 89 -9.39 -10.67 2.57
C THR A 89 -8.72 -9.30 2.52
N SER A 90 -8.99 -8.47 3.52
CA SER A 90 -8.36 -7.17 3.69
C SER A 90 -6.85 -7.30 3.98
N GLY A 91 -6.12 -6.21 3.76
CA GLY A 91 -4.69 -6.18 4.04
C GLY A 91 -4.15 -4.80 4.36
N TYR A 92 -2.84 -4.76 4.58
CA TYR A 92 -2.10 -3.56 4.93
C TYR A 92 -0.97 -3.34 3.94
N VAL A 93 -0.84 -2.12 3.43
CA VAL A 93 0.27 -1.77 2.55
C VAL A 93 1.02 -0.55 3.05
N VAL A 94 2.34 -0.53 2.85
CA VAL A 94 3.14 0.67 2.99
C VAL A 94 3.62 1.12 1.63
N ARG A 95 3.31 2.37 1.27
CA ARG A 95 3.76 2.96 0.03
C ARG A 95 5.22 3.41 0.13
N ALA A 96 6.06 2.88 -0.75
CA ALA A 96 7.39 3.43 -1.04
C ALA A 96 7.29 4.46 -2.17
N VAL A 97 8.10 5.50 -2.10
CA VAL A 97 8.17 6.56 -3.12
C VAL A 97 9.62 6.89 -3.44
N PRO A 98 9.93 7.38 -4.66
CA PRO A 98 11.22 7.95 -5.00
C PRO A 98 11.58 9.17 -4.12
N ASP A 99 12.86 9.50 -4.05
CA ASP A 99 13.35 10.65 -3.27
C ASP A 99 12.90 12.01 -3.84
N ASP A 100 12.55 12.07 -5.13
CA ASP A 100 12.06 13.27 -5.80
C ASP A 100 10.53 13.42 -5.78
N ALA A 101 9.82 12.52 -5.10
CA ALA A 101 8.37 12.60 -4.91
C ALA A 101 7.99 13.73 -3.93
N LYS A 102 6.97 14.52 -4.26
CA LYS A 102 6.56 15.72 -3.51
C LYS A 102 5.05 15.80 -3.28
N PHE A 103 4.66 16.39 -2.16
CA PHE A 103 3.28 16.78 -1.88
C PHE A 103 3.07 18.29 -2.09
N PRO A 104 1.91 18.72 -2.61
CA PRO A 104 1.62 20.13 -2.87
C PRO A 104 1.12 20.87 -1.62
N ILE A 105 1.46 22.16 -1.54
CA ILE A 105 1.16 23.05 -0.41
C ILE A 105 0.68 24.41 -0.95
N ILE A 106 -0.30 25.00 -0.26
CA ILE A 106 -0.71 26.39 -0.46
C ILE A 106 -0.44 27.15 0.84
N MET A 107 0.44 28.15 0.77
CA MET A 107 0.86 29.01 1.88
C MET A 107 0.14 30.34 1.74
N PHE A 108 -0.21 30.98 2.86
CA PHE A 108 -0.98 32.22 2.89
C PHE A 108 -0.25 33.25 3.75
N ASP A 109 -0.09 34.46 3.22
CA ASP A 109 0.44 35.59 3.98
C ASP A 109 -0.61 36.18 4.95
N GLU A 110 -0.23 37.20 5.73
CA GLU A 110 -1.15 37.90 6.64
C GLU A 110 -2.34 38.56 5.91
N SER A 111 -2.22 38.87 4.62
CA SER A 111 -3.31 39.42 3.81
C SER A 111 -4.24 38.34 3.25
N GLY A 112 -3.88 37.05 3.41
CA GLY A 112 -4.59 35.91 2.86
C GLY A 112 -4.30 35.67 1.38
N GLU A 113 -3.19 36.19 0.84
CA GLU A 113 -2.77 35.91 -0.52
C GLU A 113 -2.01 34.58 -0.63
N PRO A 114 -2.38 33.71 -1.59
CA PRO A 114 -1.80 32.38 -1.70
C PRO A 114 -0.46 32.37 -2.46
N ALA A 115 0.50 31.62 -1.94
CA ALA A 115 1.71 31.15 -2.62
C ALA A 115 1.69 29.63 -2.74
N TYR A 116 2.25 29.10 -3.84
CA TYR A 116 2.19 27.67 -4.16
C TYR A 116 3.59 27.07 -4.09
N SER A 117 3.71 25.92 -3.43
CA SER A 117 4.96 25.18 -3.31
C SER A 117 4.69 23.67 -3.24
N ALA A 118 5.76 22.88 -3.26
CA ALA A 118 5.69 21.46 -3.02
C ALA A 118 6.98 20.97 -2.36
N LEU A 119 6.84 20.10 -1.37
CA LEU A 119 7.96 19.58 -0.57
C LEU A 119 8.10 18.07 -0.73
N PRO A 120 9.32 17.52 -0.60
CA PRO A 120 9.53 16.08 -0.54
C PRO A 120 8.73 15.41 0.58
N TYR A 121 8.29 14.17 0.36
CA TYR A 121 7.57 13.44 1.40
C TYR A 121 8.42 13.19 2.65
N GLY A 122 7.90 13.61 3.81
CA GLY A 122 8.57 13.50 5.09
C GLY A 122 9.37 14.75 5.49
N SER A 123 9.37 15.81 4.68
CA SER A 123 9.81 17.13 5.09
C SER A 123 8.82 17.77 6.05
N GLU A 124 9.33 18.52 7.03
CA GLU A 124 8.53 19.45 7.82
C GLU A 124 8.21 20.69 6.98
N ILE A 125 7.06 21.31 7.25
CA ILE A 125 6.67 22.56 6.60
C ILE A 125 7.09 23.70 7.51
N GLU A 126 8.05 24.49 7.04
CA GLU A 126 8.49 25.72 7.70
C GLU A 126 7.80 26.90 7.03
N LEU A 127 7.24 27.79 7.84
CA LEU A 127 6.62 29.04 7.38
C LEU A 127 7.62 30.17 7.54
N ASP A 128 7.88 30.91 6.47
CA ASP A 128 8.75 32.08 6.52
C ASP A 128 8.08 33.25 7.27
N SER A 129 8.85 34.30 7.59
CA SER A 129 8.36 35.48 8.33
C SER A 129 7.28 36.31 7.63
N GLY A 130 6.90 35.95 6.40
CA GLY A 130 5.77 36.54 5.68
C GLY A 130 4.53 35.63 5.60
N GLU A 131 4.62 34.39 6.04
CA GLU A 131 3.59 33.37 5.87
C GLU A 131 2.89 33.09 7.20
N ALA A 132 1.58 33.32 7.23
CA ALA A 132 0.78 33.16 8.43
C ALA A 132 0.31 31.72 8.63
N PHE A 133 -0.07 31.01 7.56
CA PHE A 133 -0.48 29.62 7.63
C PHE A 133 -0.35 28.91 6.28
N ALA A 134 -0.31 27.58 6.30
CA ALA A 134 -0.34 26.77 5.09
C ALA A 134 -1.31 25.61 5.21
N ILE A 135 -1.91 25.24 4.08
CA ILE A 135 -2.79 24.07 3.93
C ILE A 135 -2.16 23.17 2.88
N TYR A 136 -2.06 21.88 3.16
CA TYR A 136 -1.40 20.92 2.30
C TYR A 136 -2.14 19.58 2.22
N VAL A 137 -1.83 18.81 1.18
CA VAL A 137 -2.39 17.48 0.95
C VAL A 137 -1.54 16.43 1.67
N ASP A 138 -2.15 15.69 2.58
CA ASP A 138 -1.46 14.73 3.48
C ASP A 138 -1.76 13.25 3.15
N ASP A 139 -2.76 12.97 2.31
CA ASP A 139 -3.11 11.59 1.91
C ASP A 139 -2.19 11.00 0.82
N GLY A 140 -1.15 11.74 0.43
CA GLY A 140 -0.17 11.31 -0.56
C GLY A 140 -0.62 11.42 -2.02
N ASP A 141 -1.70 12.15 -2.31
CA ASP A 141 -2.06 12.49 -3.69
C ASP A 141 -1.16 13.65 -4.20
N PRO A 142 -0.46 13.49 -5.34
CA PRO A 142 0.35 14.57 -5.92
C PRO A 142 -0.49 15.66 -6.59
N CYS A 143 -1.82 15.48 -6.71
CA CYS A 143 -2.77 16.39 -7.36
C CYS A 143 -2.51 16.64 -8.86
N ILE A 144 -1.86 15.69 -9.55
CA ILE A 144 -1.62 15.77 -11.01
C ILE A 144 -2.83 15.25 -11.79
N SER A 145 -3.30 14.05 -11.44
CA SER A 145 -4.50 13.44 -12.00
C SER A 145 -4.93 12.32 -11.06
N PRO A 146 -6.05 12.47 -10.33
CA PRO A 146 -6.96 13.62 -10.37
C PRO A 146 -6.34 14.93 -9.84
N THR A 147 -6.87 16.08 -10.24
CA THR A 147 -6.47 17.38 -9.67
C THR A 147 -7.34 17.72 -8.46
N ARG A 148 -6.81 18.51 -7.53
CA ARG A 148 -7.55 18.99 -6.35
C ARG A 148 -7.49 20.49 -6.21
N GLU A 149 -8.62 21.06 -5.82
CA GLU A 149 -8.79 22.50 -5.62
C GLU A 149 -9.38 22.77 -4.24
N LEU A 150 -8.83 23.79 -3.58
CA LEU A 150 -9.33 24.32 -2.32
C LEU A 150 -10.22 25.55 -2.58
N THR A 151 -11.35 25.61 -1.90
CA THR A 151 -12.21 26.80 -1.83
C THR A 151 -12.33 27.23 -0.38
N ILE A 152 -12.17 28.54 -0.15
CA ILE A 152 -12.28 29.22 1.15
C ILE A 152 -13.47 30.15 1.07
N GLU A 153 -14.45 29.96 1.96
CA GLU A 153 -15.62 30.83 2.08
C GLU A 153 -15.79 31.29 3.52
N THR A 154 -15.89 32.60 3.75
CA THR A 154 -16.14 33.15 5.08
C THR A 154 -17.49 32.65 5.60
N ALA A 155 -17.53 32.35 6.89
CA ALA A 155 -18.71 31.87 7.59
C ALA A 155 -19.10 32.86 8.70
N THR A 156 -20.31 32.70 9.24
CA THR A 156 -20.74 33.48 10.40
C THR A 156 -19.79 33.21 11.57
N ALA A 157 -19.37 34.27 12.27
CA ALA A 157 -18.57 34.14 13.48
C ALA A 157 -19.28 33.26 14.54
N ASP A 158 -18.51 32.69 15.46
CA ASP A 158 -19.08 31.97 16.60
C ASP A 158 -19.75 32.95 17.61
N SER A 159 -20.34 32.40 18.67
CA SER A 159 -20.99 33.21 19.71
C SER A 159 -20.03 34.12 20.49
N ALA A 160 -18.73 33.84 20.45
CA ALA A 160 -17.68 34.67 21.06
C ALA A 160 -17.11 35.71 20.09
N GLY A 161 -17.58 35.73 18.83
CA GLY A 161 -17.14 36.66 17.80
C GLY A 161 -15.91 36.19 17.02
N ASN A 162 -15.46 34.95 17.21
CA ASN A 162 -14.32 34.42 16.46
C ASN A 162 -14.72 34.19 15.00
N GLU A 163 -13.91 34.71 14.07
CA GLU A 163 -14.13 34.52 12.65
C GLU A 163 -13.97 33.05 12.25
N ARG A 164 -14.89 32.57 11.41
CA ARG A 164 -14.90 31.20 10.91
C ARG A 164 -14.93 31.21 9.38
N PHE A 165 -14.46 30.14 8.78
CA PHE A 165 -14.52 29.92 7.35
C PHE A 165 -14.73 28.45 7.02
N LEU A 166 -15.33 28.21 5.86
CA LEU A 166 -15.51 26.91 5.25
C LEU A 166 -14.33 26.63 4.33
N LEU A 167 -13.65 25.51 4.59
CA LEU A 167 -12.70 24.91 3.68
C LEU A 167 -13.37 23.77 2.93
N LYS A 168 -13.44 23.88 1.61
CA LYS A 168 -14.00 22.85 0.74
C LYS A 168 -12.91 22.32 -0.20
N LEU A 169 -12.67 21.02 -0.14
CA LEU A 169 -11.79 20.31 -1.05
C LEU A 169 -12.61 19.64 -2.16
N THR A 170 -12.31 19.98 -3.40
CA THR A 170 -12.88 19.32 -4.58
C THR A 170 -11.82 18.58 -5.37
N GLN A 171 -12.20 17.48 -5.98
CA GLN A 171 -11.35 16.67 -6.85
C GLN A 171 -11.98 16.58 -8.24
N THR A 172 -11.16 16.82 -9.27
CA THR A 172 -11.53 16.66 -10.68
C THR A 172 -10.82 15.45 -11.24
N THR A 173 -11.60 14.45 -11.65
CA THR A 173 -11.08 13.23 -12.27
C THR A 173 -10.50 13.49 -13.66
N SER A 174 -9.76 12.51 -14.21
CA SER A 174 -9.25 12.54 -15.58
C SER A 174 -10.37 12.68 -16.65
N LEU A 175 -11.61 12.33 -16.30
CA LEU A 175 -12.80 12.48 -17.14
C LEU A 175 -13.51 13.84 -16.97
N GLY A 176 -12.96 14.74 -16.14
CA GLY A 176 -13.54 16.06 -15.88
C GLY A 176 -14.69 16.07 -14.87
N VAL A 177 -14.98 14.93 -14.22
CA VAL A 177 -16.02 14.87 -13.17
C VAL A 177 -15.47 15.49 -11.89
N VAL A 178 -16.18 16.52 -11.40
CA VAL A 178 -15.86 17.23 -10.15
C VAL A 178 -16.66 16.62 -9.00
N THR A 179 -15.96 16.28 -7.92
CA THR A 179 -16.55 15.72 -6.70
C THR A 179 -16.08 16.53 -5.50
N THR A 180 -16.95 16.72 -4.50
CA THR A 180 -16.53 17.30 -3.22
C THR A 180 -16.02 16.17 -2.34
N LEU A 181 -14.76 16.22 -1.93
CA LEU A 181 -14.16 15.23 -1.06
C LEU A 181 -14.51 15.50 0.40
N GLU A 182 -14.39 16.75 0.83
CA GLU A 182 -14.69 17.16 2.20
C GLU A 182 -15.05 18.64 2.30
N THR A 183 -15.70 19.00 3.40
CA THR A 183 -15.98 20.37 3.78
C THR A 183 -15.84 20.50 5.29
N HIS A 184 -15.06 21.48 5.74
CA HIS A 184 -14.74 21.70 7.15
C HIS A 184 -15.02 23.15 7.54
N THR A 185 -15.69 23.36 8.67
CA THR A 185 -15.74 24.67 9.33
C THR A 185 -14.53 24.81 10.24
N VAL A 186 -13.74 25.85 10.01
CA VAL A 186 -12.47 26.12 10.69
C VAL A 186 -12.31 27.59 11.06
N SER A 187 -11.30 27.91 11.86
CA SER A 187 -10.92 29.25 12.30
C SER A 187 -9.40 29.35 12.49
N LEU A 188 -8.85 30.56 12.42
CA LEU A 188 -7.47 30.84 12.79
C LEU A 188 -7.32 31.13 14.30
N ALA A 189 -8.44 31.24 15.05
CA ALA A 189 -8.41 31.41 16.50
C ALA A 189 -8.50 30.06 17.22
N GLU A 190 -7.61 29.82 18.19
CA GLU A 190 -7.49 28.54 18.92
C GLU A 190 -8.77 28.13 19.66
N GLU A 191 -9.46 29.10 20.26
CA GLU A 191 -10.64 28.89 21.10
C GLU A 191 -11.97 28.88 20.32
N ALA A 192 -11.90 29.08 19.01
CA ALA A 192 -13.10 29.15 18.17
C ALA A 192 -13.83 27.81 18.14
N LYS A 193 -15.17 27.87 18.11
CA LYS A 193 -16.02 26.67 18.09
C LYS A 193 -16.92 26.59 16.86
N ASP A 194 -17.09 25.38 16.36
CA ASP A 194 -18.12 25.09 15.36
C ASP A 194 -19.53 25.09 15.99
N ASP A 195 -20.56 24.98 15.14
CA ASP A 195 -21.95 24.99 15.60
C ASP A 195 -22.32 23.78 16.48
N MET A 196 -21.45 22.76 16.56
CA MET A 196 -21.57 21.61 17.45
C MET A 196 -20.78 21.78 18.76
N GLY A 197 -20.16 22.94 18.97
CA GLY A 197 -19.36 23.26 20.16
C GLY A 197 -17.97 22.65 20.19
N ARG A 198 -17.48 22.10 19.08
CA ARG A 198 -16.13 21.51 18.98
C ARG A 198 -15.13 22.60 18.59
N LEU A 199 -13.90 22.49 19.08
CA LEU A 199 -12.81 23.38 18.65
C LEU A 199 -12.64 23.28 17.12
N CYS A 200 -12.59 24.44 16.47
CA CYS A 200 -12.46 24.54 15.03
C CYS A 200 -11.18 25.25 14.59
N TYR A 201 -10.20 25.39 15.49
CA TYR A 201 -8.86 25.86 15.13
C TYR A 201 -8.26 25.04 13.98
N LEU A 202 -7.75 25.71 12.95
CA LEU A 202 -7.45 25.14 11.64
C LEU A 202 -6.58 23.86 11.69
N PRO A 203 -5.38 23.85 12.30
CA PRO A 203 -4.57 22.62 12.42
C PRO A 203 -5.31 21.48 13.12
N THR A 204 -5.87 21.74 14.31
CA THR A 204 -6.55 20.73 15.14
C THR A 204 -7.79 20.18 14.46
N ALA A 205 -8.57 21.04 13.81
CA ALA A 205 -9.77 20.68 13.09
C ALA A 205 -9.47 19.74 11.92
N LEU A 206 -8.44 20.03 11.13
CA LEU A 206 -8.03 19.20 10.01
C LEU A 206 -7.38 17.90 10.49
N GLU A 207 -6.54 17.95 11.52
CA GLU A 207 -5.95 16.74 12.11
C GLU A 207 -7.01 15.74 12.57
N ALA A 208 -8.05 16.21 13.26
CA ALA A 208 -9.07 15.36 13.83
C ALA A 208 -10.12 14.87 12.81
N ARG A 209 -10.38 15.65 11.75
CA ARG A 209 -11.57 15.44 10.90
C ARG A 209 -11.28 15.30 9.41
N SER A 210 -10.13 15.77 8.94
CA SER A 210 -9.77 15.67 7.54
C SER A 210 -9.04 14.37 7.23
N LYS A 211 -9.46 13.74 6.13
CA LYS A 211 -8.77 12.57 5.56
C LYS A 211 -7.69 12.96 4.54
N TYR A 212 -7.73 14.20 4.07
CA TYR A 212 -6.99 14.65 2.88
C TYR A 212 -6.03 15.81 3.15
N LEU A 213 -6.40 16.69 4.07
CA LEU A 213 -5.74 17.96 4.34
C LEU A 213 -5.15 18.00 5.74
N ARG A 214 -4.07 18.76 5.85
CA ARG A 214 -3.48 19.21 7.10
C ARG A 214 -3.09 20.68 6.95
N ALA A 215 -2.78 21.31 8.07
CA ALA A 215 -2.35 22.70 8.09
C ALA A 215 -1.29 22.95 9.15
N VAL A 216 -0.46 23.96 8.91
CA VAL A 216 0.47 24.54 9.86
C VAL A 216 0.21 26.05 9.94
N VAL A 217 0.53 26.64 11.09
CA VAL A 217 0.33 28.07 11.37
C VAL A 217 1.62 28.67 11.94
N ASN A 218 1.79 29.96 11.72
CA ASN A 218 2.85 30.75 12.32
C ASN A 218 2.26 31.54 13.50
N GLU A 219 2.60 31.14 14.72
CA GLU A 219 2.05 31.74 15.95
C GLU A 219 2.33 33.25 16.07
N GLU A 220 3.38 33.75 15.41
CA GLU A 220 3.70 35.18 15.43
C GLU A 220 2.78 36.02 14.54
N LEU A 221 2.25 35.43 13.46
CA LEU A 221 1.50 36.15 12.41
C LEU A 221 0.02 35.74 12.35
N ILE A 222 -0.37 34.62 12.96
CA ILE A 222 -1.72 34.06 12.82
C ILE A 222 -2.81 34.99 13.38
N SER A 223 -2.48 35.78 14.41
CA SER A 223 -3.42 36.70 15.06
C SER A 223 -3.83 37.91 14.22
N THR A 224 -3.01 38.28 13.23
CA THR A 224 -3.23 39.41 12.31
C THR A 224 -3.66 38.95 10.92
N ALA A 225 -3.58 37.64 10.65
CA ALA A 225 -3.92 37.05 9.37
C ALA A 225 -5.40 37.22 9.02
N LYS A 226 -5.65 37.59 7.76
CA LYS A 226 -6.99 37.78 7.21
C LYS A 226 -7.40 36.61 6.35
N VAL A 227 -8.65 36.18 6.50
CA VAL A 227 -9.24 35.18 5.62
C VAL A 227 -10.24 35.85 4.68
N THR A 228 -10.02 35.70 3.38
CA THR A 228 -10.91 36.22 2.33
C THR A 228 -11.46 35.07 1.49
N ASN A 229 -12.59 35.32 0.84
CA ASN A 229 -13.19 34.34 -0.06
C ASN A 229 -12.24 34.06 -1.23
N LYS A 230 -11.85 32.80 -1.42
CA LYS A 230 -11.00 32.32 -2.52
C LYS A 230 -11.65 31.09 -3.13
N LYS A 231 -11.69 30.99 -4.46
CA LYS A 231 -12.25 29.84 -5.18
C LYS A 231 -11.19 29.22 -6.06
N SER A 232 -11.28 27.89 -6.22
CA SER A 232 -10.44 27.13 -7.14
C SER A 232 -8.93 27.34 -6.96
N LEU A 233 -8.47 27.33 -5.70
CA LEU A 233 -7.04 27.34 -5.40
C LEU A 233 -6.49 25.93 -5.70
N ALA A 234 -5.89 25.76 -6.87
CA ALA A 234 -5.36 24.47 -7.30
C ALA A 234 -4.08 24.11 -6.54
N PHE A 235 -4.02 22.90 -6.00
CA PHE A 235 -2.77 22.33 -5.50
C PHE A 235 -1.85 22.02 -6.67
N THR A 236 -0.64 22.58 -6.69
CA THR A 236 0.32 22.44 -7.79
C THR A 236 1.71 22.08 -7.29
N GLY A 237 2.58 21.57 -8.18
CA GLY A 237 3.97 21.21 -7.87
C GLY A 237 4.18 19.83 -7.25
N GLY A 238 3.12 19.15 -6.80
CA GLY A 238 3.19 17.76 -6.34
C GLY A 238 3.61 16.80 -7.45
N THR A 239 4.31 15.72 -7.09
CA THR A 239 4.76 14.69 -8.03
C THR A 239 4.93 13.35 -7.34
N ASN A 240 4.70 12.26 -8.08
CA ASN A 240 5.09 10.92 -7.62
C ASN A 240 6.59 10.66 -7.81
N GLY A 241 7.35 11.57 -8.44
CA GLY A 241 8.76 11.35 -8.76
C GLY A 241 8.97 10.31 -9.86
N ASP A 242 10.22 9.91 -10.11
CA ASP A 242 10.54 8.86 -11.07
C ASP A 242 10.22 7.47 -10.51
N GLN A 243 9.02 6.97 -10.83
CA GLN A 243 8.54 5.66 -10.41
C GLN A 243 9.37 4.48 -10.94
N SER A 244 10.28 4.72 -11.89
CA SER A 244 11.22 3.70 -12.37
C SER A 244 12.46 3.58 -11.48
N ASN A 245 12.70 4.56 -10.59
CA ASN A 245 13.91 4.67 -9.79
C ASN A 245 13.59 4.81 -8.29
N ILE A 246 13.07 3.73 -7.70
CA ILE A 246 12.87 3.62 -6.26
C ILE A 246 14.16 3.11 -5.64
N SER A 247 14.73 3.87 -4.71
CA SER A 247 15.95 3.46 -4.03
C SER A 247 15.70 2.29 -3.07
N THR A 248 16.70 1.43 -2.90
CA THR A 248 16.68 0.37 -1.86
C THR A 248 16.39 0.96 -0.48
N ALA A 249 16.92 2.15 -0.17
CA ALA A 249 16.68 2.84 1.10
C ALA A 249 15.19 3.21 1.30
N ALA A 250 14.50 3.65 0.24
CA ALA A 250 13.06 3.93 0.29
C ALA A 250 12.26 2.65 0.55
N TYR A 251 12.59 1.54 -0.10
CA TYR A 251 11.95 0.25 0.18
C TYR A 251 12.20 -0.21 1.63
N LEU A 252 13.44 -0.18 2.10
CA LEU A 252 13.79 -0.57 3.47
C LEU A 252 13.11 0.32 4.51
N ARG A 253 12.92 1.62 4.22
CA ARG A 253 12.10 2.51 5.06
C ARG A 253 10.65 2.04 5.13
N ALA A 254 10.06 1.64 4.00
CA ALA A 254 8.69 1.09 3.98
C ALA A 254 8.60 -0.25 4.74
N VAL A 255 9.57 -1.15 4.58
CA VAL A 255 9.62 -2.43 5.33
C VAL A 255 9.71 -2.17 6.83
N LYS A 256 10.53 -1.21 7.26
CA LYS A 256 10.67 -0.85 8.67
C LYS A 256 9.36 -0.35 9.27
N VAL A 257 8.60 0.47 8.53
CA VAL A 257 7.26 0.92 8.95
C VAL A 257 6.31 -0.28 9.09
N LEU A 258 6.33 -1.19 8.13
CA LEU A 258 5.50 -2.40 8.14
C LEU A 258 5.83 -3.32 9.32
N ASN A 259 7.12 -3.51 9.63
CA ASN A 259 7.56 -4.36 10.73
C ASN A 259 7.20 -3.76 12.10
N ASN A 260 7.27 -2.44 12.24
CA ASN A 260 6.91 -1.75 13.48
C ASN A 260 5.40 -1.58 13.66
N ALA A 261 4.61 -1.94 12.66
CA ALA A 261 3.17 -1.73 12.70
C ALA A 261 2.51 -2.62 13.77
N PRO A 262 1.63 -2.05 14.63
CA PRO A 262 0.93 -2.78 15.67
C PRO A 262 -0.29 -3.54 15.13
N TYR A 263 -0.20 -4.07 13.90
CA TYR A 263 -1.26 -4.84 13.27
C TYR A 263 -0.88 -6.32 13.20
N MET A 264 -1.87 -7.17 13.42
CA MET A 264 -1.76 -8.60 13.21
C MET A 264 -2.04 -8.92 11.73
N TYR A 265 -1.09 -9.57 11.07
CA TYR A 265 -1.24 -10.11 9.73
C TYR A 265 -0.60 -11.50 9.69
N THR A 266 -1.14 -12.37 8.86
CA THR A 266 -0.78 -13.79 8.77
C THR A 266 0.04 -14.13 7.53
N ALA A 267 0.23 -13.15 6.64
CA ALA A 267 1.07 -13.30 5.47
C ALA A 267 1.74 -11.98 5.06
N VAL A 268 2.93 -12.07 4.47
CA VAL A 268 3.60 -10.95 3.79
C VAL A 268 3.67 -11.22 2.29
N LEU A 269 3.33 -10.22 1.49
CA LEU A 269 3.35 -10.29 0.03
C LEU A 269 4.44 -9.36 -0.53
N GLY A 270 5.17 -9.86 -1.52
CA GLY A 270 6.17 -9.07 -2.27
C GLY A 270 5.55 -7.97 -3.14
N LEU A 271 4.31 -8.17 -3.60
CA LEU A 271 3.52 -7.20 -4.39
C LEU A 271 4.29 -6.60 -5.59
N GLY A 272 5.12 -7.41 -6.27
CA GLY A 272 5.94 -6.93 -7.39
C GLY A 272 7.15 -6.08 -7.00
N CYS A 273 7.55 -6.08 -5.72
CA CYS A 273 8.85 -5.58 -5.29
C CYS A 273 9.93 -6.57 -5.72
N TYR A 274 10.91 -6.09 -6.49
CA TYR A 274 12.05 -6.87 -7.01
C TYR A 274 13.40 -6.39 -6.44
N ASP A 275 13.39 -5.58 -5.39
CA ASP A 275 14.61 -5.18 -4.69
C ASP A 275 15.02 -6.28 -3.70
N ASN A 276 16.20 -6.89 -3.91
CA ASN A 276 16.63 -8.05 -3.13
C ASN A 276 16.71 -7.75 -1.64
N ALA A 277 17.24 -6.59 -1.24
CA ALA A 277 17.37 -6.25 0.18
C ALA A 277 16.00 -6.06 0.85
N ALA A 278 15.04 -5.47 0.12
CA ALA A 278 13.66 -5.36 0.57
C ALA A 278 12.98 -6.73 0.68
N ILE A 279 13.16 -7.62 -0.30
CA ILE A 279 12.64 -8.99 -0.28
C ILE A 279 13.19 -9.75 0.93
N THR A 280 14.51 -9.72 1.17
CA THR A 280 15.11 -10.36 2.35
C THR A 280 14.53 -9.78 3.64
N ALA A 281 14.38 -8.45 3.73
CA ALA A 281 13.84 -7.80 4.90
C ALA A 281 12.35 -8.14 5.16
N LEU A 282 11.56 -8.32 4.11
CA LEU A 282 10.19 -8.85 4.21
C LEU A 282 10.18 -10.32 4.65
N GLY A 283 11.11 -11.13 4.13
CA GLY A 283 11.31 -12.51 4.57
C GLY A 283 11.68 -12.63 6.05
N ASN A 284 12.48 -11.68 6.58
CA ASN A 284 12.77 -11.59 8.01
C ASN A 284 11.50 -11.34 8.83
N ILE A 285 10.57 -10.50 8.37
CA ILE A 285 9.26 -10.32 9.03
C ILE A 285 8.52 -11.66 9.09
N CYS A 286 8.53 -12.44 8.01
CA CYS A 286 7.90 -13.76 7.98
C CYS A 286 8.49 -14.72 9.02
N SER A 287 9.83 -14.77 9.10
CA SER A 287 10.55 -15.62 10.05
C SER A 287 10.33 -15.17 11.49
N ASP A 288 10.47 -13.88 11.77
CA ASP A 288 10.31 -13.29 13.11
C ASP A 288 8.89 -13.51 13.64
N ARG A 289 7.88 -13.28 12.81
CA ARG A 289 6.46 -13.35 13.20
C ARG A 289 5.85 -14.74 13.04
N LEU A 290 6.57 -15.70 12.48
CA LEU A 290 6.11 -17.06 12.15
C LEU A 290 4.88 -17.07 11.23
N ILE A 291 4.97 -16.35 10.11
CA ILE A 291 3.88 -16.18 9.13
C ILE A 291 4.34 -16.54 7.72
N ASP A 292 3.37 -16.71 6.82
CA ASP A 292 3.62 -17.08 5.43
C ASP A 292 4.19 -15.89 4.62
N GLY A 293 5.13 -16.15 3.71
CA GLY A 293 5.65 -15.18 2.75
C GLY A 293 5.34 -15.60 1.32
N PHE A 294 4.88 -14.67 0.49
CA PHE A 294 4.64 -14.89 -0.93
C PHE A 294 5.40 -13.84 -1.74
N PHE A 295 6.47 -14.25 -2.42
CA PHE A 295 7.38 -13.37 -3.15
C PHE A 295 7.45 -13.74 -4.62
N ASP A 296 7.87 -12.79 -5.43
CA ASP A 296 7.98 -12.98 -6.88
C ASP A 296 9.41 -12.70 -7.31
N VAL A 297 9.93 -13.51 -8.22
CA VAL A 297 11.03 -13.07 -9.08
C VAL A 297 10.46 -12.41 -10.31
N LYS A 298 11.24 -11.51 -10.92
CA LYS A 298 10.78 -10.72 -12.05
C LYS A 298 10.28 -11.65 -13.17
N PRO A 299 9.00 -11.53 -13.59
CA PRO A 299 8.38 -12.48 -14.52
C PRO A 299 8.92 -12.34 -15.94
N THR A 300 9.62 -11.25 -16.26
CA THR A 300 10.26 -11.07 -17.57
C THR A 300 11.58 -11.82 -17.71
N LEU A 301 12.00 -12.58 -16.70
CA LEU A 301 13.21 -13.42 -16.77
C LEU A 301 12.88 -14.76 -17.42
N THR A 302 13.86 -15.37 -18.08
CA THR A 302 13.83 -16.81 -18.44
C THR A 302 13.87 -17.67 -17.17
N TYR A 303 13.53 -18.96 -17.27
CA TYR A 303 13.58 -19.88 -16.12
C TYR A 303 14.99 -19.98 -15.51
N THR A 304 16.03 -20.00 -16.35
CA THR A 304 17.43 -20.05 -15.89
C THR A 304 17.81 -18.78 -15.13
N GLU A 305 17.46 -17.61 -15.67
CA GLU A 305 17.71 -16.33 -14.99
C GLU A 305 16.89 -16.18 -13.70
N ALA A 306 15.66 -16.71 -13.68
CA ALA A 306 14.79 -16.68 -12.52
C ALA A 306 15.37 -17.48 -11.35
N ILE A 307 15.95 -18.66 -11.60
CA ILE A 307 16.63 -19.46 -10.57
C ILE A 307 17.78 -18.67 -9.95
N SER A 308 18.64 -18.06 -10.77
CA SER A 308 19.73 -17.19 -10.29
C SER A 308 19.19 -16.01 -9.49
N ALA A 309 18.08 -15.40 -9.92
CA ALA A 309 17.47 -14.30 -9.20
C ALA A 309 16.95 -14.72 -7.81
N VAL A 310 16.46 -15.95 -7.63
CA VAL A 310 16.07 -16.45 -6.29
C VAL A 310 17.28 -16.54 -5.37
N GLU A 311 18.43 -17.02 -5.88
CA GLU A 311 19.68 -17.10 -5.09
C GLU A 311 20.07 -15.72 -4.54
N ASP A 312 19.91 -14.66 -5.34
CA ASP A 312 20.24 -13.29 -4.97
C ASP A 312 19.28 -12.67 -3.93
N THR A 313 18.09 -13.24 -3.70
CA THR A 313 17.13 -12.75 -2.68
C THR A 313 17.53 -13.11 -1.24
N GLY A 314 18.43 -14.07 -1.06
CA GLY A 314 18.79 -14.60 0.26
C GLY A 314 17.73 -15.47 0.94
N LEU A 315 16.59 -15.75 0.29
CA LEU A 315 15.48 -16.51 0.87
C LEU A 315 15.66 -18.05 0.82
N LEU A 316 16.78 -18.55 0.31
CA LEU A 316 17.06 -19.99 0.23
C LEU A 316 17.43 -20.64 1.58
N GLY A 317 17.76 -19.83 2.59
CA GLY A 317 18.15 -20.31 3.92
C GLY A 317 17.03 -21.05 4.67
N THR A 318 17.42 -21.86 5.66
CA THR A 318 16.49 -22.65 6.51
C THR A 318 15.55 -21.78 7.35
N ASP A 319 15.91 -20.52 7.59
CA ASP A 319 15.09 -19.59 8.37
C ASP A 319 13.88 -19.06 7.58
N TYR A 320 13.84 -19.28 6.26
CA TYR A 320 12.82 -18.76 5.35
C TYR A 320 11.93 -19.87 4.76
N VAL A 321 11.73 -20.97 5.49
CA VAL A 321 10.86 -22.09 5.06
C VAL A 321 9.39 -21.71 4.90
N SER A 322 8.94 -20.62 5.51
CA SER A 322 7.57 -20.09 5.32
C SER A 322 7.45 -19.14 4.12
N CYS A 323 8.57 -18.85 3.44
CA CYS A 323 8.60 -17.98 2.27
C CYS A 323 8.58 -18.81 0.98
N ALA A 324 7.54 -18.60 0.17
CA ALA A 324 7.41 -19.16 -1.16
C ALA A 324 7.75 -18.11 -2.21
N VAL A 325 8.58 -18.47 -3.19
CA VAL A 325 8.97 -17.60 -4.30
C VAL A 325 8.37 -18.12 -5.60
N TYR A 326 7.78 -17.25 -6.42
CA TYR A 326 7.08 -17.62 -7.66
C TYR A 326 7.72 -16.97 -8.88
N HIS A 327 7.72 -17.70 -10.01
CA HIS A 327 8.06 -17.16 -11.33
C HIS A 327 6.89 -17.38 -12.29
N PHE A 328 6.47 -16.33 -12.98
CA PHE A 328 5.32 -16.37 -13.88
C PHE A 328 5.61 -15.67 -15.21
N PRO A 329 6.34 -16.35 -16.13
CA PRO A 329 6.79 -15.76 -17.39
C PRO A 329 5.67 -15.73 -18.46
N PHE A 330 4.54 -15.14 -18.10
CA PHE A 330 3.36 -15.03 -18.96
C PHE A 330 2.90 -13.58 -19.03
N SER A 331 2.54 -13.16 -20.24
CA SER A 331 1.79 -11.93 -20.46
C SER A 331 0.29 -12.21 -20.35
N CYS A 332 -0.48 -11.24 -19.87
CA CYS A 332 -1.94 -11.29 -19.82
C CYS A 332 -2.56 -9.96 -20.23
N LYS A 333 -3.85 -9.97 -20.56
CA LYS A 333 -4.61 -8.74 -20.81
C LYS A 333 -4.96 -8.07 -19.47
N ASP A 334 -4.51 -6.83 -19.32
CA ASP A 334 -4.70 -6.04 -18.11
C ASP A 334 -6.13 -5.46 -18.01
N LYS A 335 -6.76 -5.53 -16.84
CA LYS A 335 -8.13 -5.02 -16.67
C LYS A 335 -8.22 -3.49 -16.77
N TRP A 336 -7.19 -2.77 -16.34
CA TRP A 336 -7.22 -1.30 -16.27
C TRP A 336 -6.73 -0.64 -17.56
N THR A 337 -5.62 -1.12 -18.13
CA THR A 337 -5.05 -0.55 -19.35
C THR A 337 -5.53 -1.22 -20.64
N GLN A 338 -6.21 -2.37 -20.54
CA GLN A 338 -6.61 -3.23 -21.68
C GLN A 338 -5.42 -3.71 -22.56
N SER A 339 -4.19 -3.35 -22.18
CA SER A 339 -2.95 -3.70 -22.85
C SER A 339 -2.43 -5.05 -22.33
N ARG A 340 -1.45 -5.63 -23.03
CA ARG A 340 -0.75 -6.81 -22.50
C ARG A 340 0.30 -6.36 -21.50
N VAL A 341 0.32 -7.01 -20.35
CA VAL A 341 1.27 -6.74 -19.25
C VAL A 341 1.83 -8.05 -18.72
N VAL A 342 2.94 -7.97 -18.00
CA VAL A 342 3.59 -9.08 -17.32
C VAL A 342 3.73 -8.69 -15.87
N PHE A 343 3.27 -9.51 -14.93
CA PHE A 343 3.43 -9.26 -13.50
C PHE A 343 3.44 -10.56 -12.69
N GLY A 344 4.04 -10.52 -11.49
CA GLY A 344 4.24 -11.68 -10.61
C GLY A 344 2.94 -12.27 -10.05
N LEU A 345 3.01 -13.20 -9.10
CA LEU A 345 1.87 -13.97 -8.55
C LEU A 345 1.62 -13.81 -7.05
N SER A 346 2.40 -13.07 -6.27
CA SER A 346 2.24 -13.04 -4.80
C SER A 346 0.80 -12.75 -4.33
N GLY A 347 0.07 -11.89 -5.03
CA GLY A 347 -1.36 -11.65 -4.78
C GLY A 347 -2.24 -12.87 -5.06
N ALA A 348 -2.10 -13.47 -6.25
CA ALA A 348 -2.80 -14.70 -6.63
C ALA A 348 -2.46 -15.91 -5.72
N ALA A 349 -1.20 -16.06 -5.33
CA ALA A 349 -0.74 -17.13 -4.45
C ALA A 349 -1.35 -17.01 -3.06
N TYR A 350 -1.36 -15.79 -2.51
CA TYR A 350 -2.09 -15.51 -1.27
C TYR A 350 -3.59 -15.76 -1.41
N ALA A 351 -4.21 -15.32 -2.51
CA ALA A 351 -5.63 -15.55 -2.74
C ALA A 351 -5.96 -17.06 -2.78
N ALA A 352 -5.07 -17.89 -3.35
CA ALA A 352 -5.21 -19.33 -3.35
C ALA A 352 -5.13 -19.92 -1.93
N LYS A 353 -4.19 -19.46 -1.11
CA LYS A 353 -4.08 -19.80 0.31
C LYS A 353 -5.36 -19.43 1.07
N ALA A 354 -5.81 -18.19 0.93
CA ALA A 354 -7.00 -17.67 1.61
C ALA A 354 -8.28 -18.43 1.21
N ARG A 355 -8.43 -18.81 -0.08
CA ARG A 355 -9.51 -19.70 -0.53
C ARG A 355 -9.45 -21.07 0.14
N GLY A 356 -8.26 -21.62 0.32
CA GLY A 356 -8.05 -22.89 1.04
C GLY A 356 -8.51 -22.81 2.49
N VAL A 357 -8.10 -21.75 3.21
CA VAL A 357 -8.50 -21.52 4.61
C VAL A 357 -10.03 -21.42 4.75
N LYS A 358 -10.71 -20.74 3.81
CA LYS A 358 -12.18 -20.60 3.83
C LYS A 358 -12.95 -21.93 3.65
N LYS A 359 -12.34 -22.99 3.12
CA LYS A 359 -13.03 -24.25 2.80
C LYS A 359 -13.33 -25.14 4.02
N ASN A 360 -12.72 -24.89 5.18
CA ASN A 360 -12.91 -25.75 6.36
C ASN A 360 -13.52 -25.00 7.56
N SER A 361 -14.27 -25.74 8.37
CA SER A 361 -14.60 -25.36 9.75
C SER A 361 -13.36 -25.37 10.64
N ASP A 362 -13.32 -24.53 11.67
CA ASP A 362 -12.20 -24.21 12.58
C ASP A 362 -11.49 -25.40 13.26
N VAL A 363 -11.92 -26.64 13.03
CA VAL A 363 -11.39 -27.84 13.68
C VAL A 363 -10.10 -28.30 12.99
N GLY A 364 -8.96 -27.84 13.52
CA GLY A 364 -7.61 -28.28 13.16
C GLY A 364 -6.81 -27.19 12.44
N GLY A 365 -5.54 -27.00 12.83
CA GLY A 365 -4.62 -26.04 12.21
C GLY A 365 -4.21 -26.45 10.79
N TRP A 366 -5.16 -26.39 9.84
CA TRP A 366 -4.95 -26.77 8.46
C TRP A 366 -4.12 -25.71 7.73
N HIS A 367 -2.87 -26.05 7.42
CA HIS A 367 -2.01 -25.28 6.53
C HIS A 367 -2.26 -25.74 5.09
N TYR A 368 -3.21 -25.11 4.40
CA TYR A 368 -3.38 -25.38 2.97
C TYR A 368 -2.21 -24.80 2.18
N SER A 369 -1.62 -25.60 1.30
CA SER A 369 -0.69 -25.10 0.30
C SER A 369 -1.45 -24.23 -0.73
N PRO A 370 -0.85 -23.16 -1.27
CA PRO A 370 -1.41 -22.34 -2.34
C PRO A 370 -1.53 -23.08 -3.70
N ALA A 371 -1.06 -24.33 -3.83
CA ALA A 371 -1.08 -25.12 -5.07
C ALA A 371 -2.39 -25.90 -5.32
N GLY A 372 -2.68 -26.27 -6.57
CA GLY A 372 -3.73 -27.23 -6.93
C GLY A 372 -4.99 -26.67 -7.60
N GLU A 373 -5.64 -27.53 -8.41
CA GLU A 373 -6.55 -27.12 -9.49
C GLU A 373 -7.80 -26.33 -9.08
N GLU A 374 -8.35 -26.57 -7.90
CA GLU A 374 -9.59 -25.90 -7.48
C GLU A 374 -9.37 -24.51 -6.88
N ARG A 375 -8.19 -24.26 -6.29
CA ARG A 375 -7.94 -23.05 -5.48
C ARG A 375 -6.81 -22.21 -6.02
N ALA A 376 -5.89 -22.79 -6.77
CA ALA A 376 -4.69 -22.15 -7.30
C ALA A 376 -4.85 -21.61 -8.71
N VAL A 377 -6.08 -21.52 -9.21
CA VAL A 377 -6.37 -20.99 -10.55
C VAL A 377 -5.90 -19.54 -10.64
N ILE A 378 -5.06 -19.28 -11.65
CA ILE A 378 -4.58 -17.95 -12.00
C ILE A 378 -5.60 -17.32 -12.95
N ALA A 379 -6.52 -16.54 -12.39
CA ALA A 379 -7.67 -15.96 -13.09
C ALA A 379 -7.30 -14.71 -13.93
N ARG A 380 -6.31 -14.83 -14.83
CA ARG A 380 -5.86 -13.77 -15.73
C ARG A 380 -6.34 -14.01 -17.16
N ALA A 381 -6.73 -12.94 -17.85
CA ALA A 381 -7.28 -13.04 -19.20
C ALA A 381 -6.18 -13.18 -20.26
N SER A 382 -6.41 -14.03 -21.27
CA SER A 382 -5.58 -14.15 -22.48
C SER A 382 -4.09 -14.37 -22.20
N LEU A 383 -3.78 -15.33 -21.33
CA LEU A 383 -2.41 -15.71 -20.99
C LEU A 383 -1.63 -16.17 -22.21
N GLN A 384 -0.39 -15.68 -22.37
CA GLN A 384 0.56 -16.14 -23.38
C GLN A 384 1.96 -16.23 -22.78
N PRO A 385 2.70 -17.32 -23.01
CA PRO A 385 4.08 -17.44 -22.55
C PRO A 385 4.93 -16.34 -23.19
N LEU A 386 5.86 -15.78 -22.42
CA LEU A 386 6.83 -14.81 -22.94
C LEU A 386 7.91 -15.47 -23.80
N TYR A 387 8.33 -16.67 -23.39
CA TYR A 387 9.38 -17.45 -24.02
C TYR A 387 8.83 -18.85 -24.34
N PRO A 388 8.14 -19.04 -25.48
CA PRO A 388 7.52 -20.33 -25.83
C PRO A 388 8.53 -21.48 -25.95
N GLU A 389 9.78 -21.18 -26.28
CA GLU A 389 10.89 -22.12 -26.38
C GLU A 389 11.60 -22.41 -25.05
N ASP A 390 11.36 -21.58 -24.01
CA ASP A 390 11.99 -21.75 -22.70
C ASP A 390 11.19 -22.76 -21.87
N THR A 391 11.89 -23.74 -21.31
CA THR A 391 11.27 -24.86 -20.60
C THR A 391 11.80 -24.92 -19.17
N PRO A 392 10.93 -25.13 -18.18
CA PRO A 392 11.35 -25.19 -16.78
C PRO A 392 12.21 -26.44 -16.53
N ASP A 393 13.39 -26.24 -15.95
CA ASP A 393 14.18 -27.33 -15.36
C ASP A 393 13.63 -27.63 -13.96
N GLU A 394 12.77 -28.65 -13.86
CA GLU A 394 12.02 -28.96 -12.64
C GLU A 394 12.94 -29.29 -11.46
N GLU A 395 14.03 -30.03 -11.69
CA GLU A 395 14.97 -30.38 -10.61
C GLU A 395 15.72 -29.14 -10.11
N ALA A 396 16.16 -28.28 -11.03
CA ALA A 396 16.82 -27.03 -10.68
C ALA A 396 15.87 -26.06 -9.96
N MET A 397 14.61 -25.97 -10.37
CA MET A 397 13.59 -25.15 -9.71
C MET A 397 13.29 -25.64 -8.29
N VAL A 398 13.13 -26.95 -8.08
CA VAL A 398 12.94 -27.53 -6.74
C VAL A 398 14.15 -27.24 -5.84
N LYS A 399 15.35 -27.46 -6.36
CA LYS A 399 16.60 -27.16 -5.63
C LYS A 399 16.73 -25.67 -5.30
N GLY A 400 16.33 -24.80 -6.23
CA GLY A 400 16.31 -23.35 -6.09
C GLY A 400 15.07 -22.82 -5.38
N ARG A 401 14.21 -23.67 -4.81
CA ARG A 401 12.96 -23.30 -4.11
C ARG A 401 12.09 -22.29 -4.88
N LEU A 402 12.04 -22.45 -6.20
CA LEU A 402 11.26 -21.61 -7.10
C LEU A 402 9.99 -22.35 -7.53
N ASN A 403 8.84 -21.80 -7.15
CA ASN A 403 7.55 -22.39 -7.46
C ASN A 403 7.20 -22.23 -8.95
N LYS A 404 6.78 -23.35 -9.54
CA LYS A 404 6.33 -23.41 -10.94
C LYS A 404 4.82 -23.24 -11.06
N VAL A 405 4.41 -22.91 -12.27
CA VAL A 405 3.01 -22.92 -12.70
C VAL A 405 2.81 -23.97 -13.80
N SER A 406 1.62 -24.53 -13.88
CA SER A 406 1.27 -25.55 -14.87
C SER A 406 -0.12 -25.28 -15.45
N VAL A 407 -0.46 -25.98 -16.54
CA VAL A 407 -1.82 -26.01 -17.07
C VAL A 407 -2.55 -27.16 -16.39
N GLY A 408 -3.60 -26.86 -15.61
CA GLY A 408 -4.44 -27.87 -14.97
C GLY A 408 -5.36 -28.58 -15.96
N THR A 409 -6.09 -29.60 -15.48
CA THR A 409 -7.03 -30.41 -16.28
C THR A 409 -8.13 -29.60 -16.97
N SER A 410 -8.49 -28.43 -16.42
CA SER A 410 -9.47 -27.50 -16.99
C SER A 410 -8.92 -26.62 -18.11
N GLY A 411 -7.64 -26.74 -18.45
CA GLY A 411 -6.94 -25.87 -19.41
C GLY A 411 -6.59 -24.48 -18.86
N GLN A 412 -6.80 -24.25 -17.55
CA GLN A 412 -6.43 -23.01 -16.88
C GLN A 412 -5.03 -23.11 -16.27
N MET A 413 -4.32 -21.99 -16.22
CA MET A 413 -3.04 -21.93 -15.49
C MET A 413 -3.29 -22.00 -13.99
N ILE A 414 -2.49 -22.81 -13.30
CA ILE A 414 -2.55 -23.03 -11.86
C ILE A 414 -1.16 -22.88 -11.24
N ILE A 415 -1.11 -22.56 -9.94
CA ILE A 415 0.10 -22.80 -9.15
C ILE A 415 0.17 -24.31 -8.90
N ASP A 416 1.22 -24.94 -9.44
CA ASP A 416 1.38 -26.39 -9.44
C ASP A 416 2.01 -26.89 -8.14
N ASP A 417 2.91 -26.07 -7.57
CA ASP A 417 3.73 -26.44 -6.42
C ASP A 417 3.78 -25.32 -5.36
N ALA A 418 4.14 -25.69 -4.13
CA ALA A 418 4.38 -24.80 -3.01
C ALA A 418 5.56 -25.31 -2.16
N LEU A 419 6.76 -24.94 -2.61
CA LEU A 419 8.09 -25.23 -2.06
C LEU A 419 8.53 -24.32 -0.91
#